data_AF-A0A419E2E4-F1
#
_entry.id   AF-A0A419E2E4-F1
#
_cell.length_a   1.000
_cell.length_b   1.000
_cell.length_c   1.000
_cell.angle_alpha   90.00
_cell.angle_beta   90.00
_cell.angle_gamma   90.00
#
_symmetry.space_group_name_H-M   'P 1'
#
loop_
_entity.id
_entity.type
_entity.pdbx_description
1 polymer ?
#
loop_
_entity_poly.entity_id
_entity_poly.type
_entity_poly.pdbx_seq_one_letter_code
_entity_poly.pdbx_strand_id
1 'polypeptide(L)'
;MNFKDKVINIVKKIPYGKVTTYGTVGILAGLPRGGRLVGGILHRLSEKEDLPWQRIINQHGFISTRCLEHPKQLQKALLEQEGVEVSKDFIVDLKKYGWWGKGS
;
A
#
# COMPACT_ATOMS: atom_id res chain seq x y z
N MET A 1 2.88 -2.97 -21.58
CA MET A 1 2.44 -2.33 -20.32
C MET A 1 3.65 -1.80 -19.57
N ASN A 2 3.69 -0.50 -19.28
CA ASN A 2 4.85 0.11 -18.60
C ASN A 2 4.80 -0.14 -17.07
N PHE A 3 5.87 0.23 -16.34
CA PHE A 3 5.95 0.02 -14.90
C PHE A 3 4.83 0.72 -14.11
N LYS A 4 4.50 1.97 -14.47
CA LYS A 4 3.44 2.76 -13.84
C LYS A 4 2.09 2.06 -13.95
N ASP A 5 1.74 1.61 -15.16
CA ASP A 5 0.47 0.93 -15.39
C ASP A 5 0.41 -0.37 -14.57
N LYS A 6 1.52 -1.13 -14.49
CA LYS A 6 1.59 -2.36 -13.68
C LYS A 6 1.34 -2.06 -12.20
N VAL A 7 1.95 -1.01 -11.66
CA VAL A 7 1.74 -0.58 -10.27
C VAL A 7 0.27 -0.26 -10.02
N ILE A 8 -0.37 0.53 -10.89
CA ILE A 8 -1.81 0.85 -10.78
C ILE A 8 -2.65 -0.43 -10.75
N ASN A 9 -2.42 -1.36 -11.69
CA ASN A 9 -3.18 -2.60 -11.75
C ASN A 9 -2.96 -3.51 -10.53
N ILE A 10 -1.75 -3.55 -9.98
CA ILE A 10 -1.45 -4.33 -8.77
C ILE A 10 -2.14 -3.71 -7.57
N VAL A 11 -2.04 -2.40 -7.41
CA VAL A 11 -2.63 -1.67 -6.28
C VAL A 11 -4.16 -1.83 -6.25
N LYS A 12 -4.81 -1.75 -7.41
CA LYS A 12 -6.26 -2.01 -7.54
C LYS A 12 -6.67 -3.46 -7.21
N LYS A 13 -5.75 -4.42 -7.29
CA LYS A 13 -6.00 -5.84 -6.99
C LYS A 13 -5.81 -6.19 -5.51
N ILE A 14 -5.29 -5.28 -4.69
CA ILE A 14 -5.12 -5.55 -3.26
C ILE A 14 -6.52 -5.67 -2.64
N PRO A 15 -6.90 -6.80 -2.03
CA PRO A 15 -8.24 -6.98 -1.48
C PRO A 15 -8.56 -6.00 -0.35
N TYR A 16 -9.85 -5.75 -0.14
CA TYR A 16 -10.34 -5.05 1.05
C TYR A 16 -9.90 -5.78 2.31
N GLY A 17 -9.46 -5.04 3.33
CA GLY A 17 -9.01 -5.61 4.59
C GLY A 17 -7.63 -6.29 4.50
N LYS A 18 -6.88 -6.05 3.42
CA LYS A 18 -5.51 -6.55 3.25
C LYS A 18 -4.54 -5.42 2.95
N VAL A 19 -3.30 -5.63 3.34
CA VAL A 19 -2.20 -4.69 3.13
C VAL A 19 -1.04 -5.36 2.41
N THR A 20 -0.23 -4.58 1.72
CA THR A 20 1.04 -5.03 1.13
C THR A 20 2.12 -3.99 1.34
N THR A 21 3.32 -4.26 0.83
CA THR A 21 4.46 -3.36 0.99
C THR A 21 4.86 -2.69 -0.30
N TYR A 22 5.44 -1.50 -0.23
CA TYR A 22 6.02 -0.83 -1.41
C TYR A 22 7.00 -1.73 -2.17
N GLY A 23 7.82 -2.50 -1.45
CA GLY A 23 8.75 -3.46 -2.03
C GLY A 23 8.03 -4.56 -2.81
N THR A 24 6.98 -5.14 -2.22
CA THR A 24 6.15 -6.17 -2.85
C THR A 24 5.53 -5.67 -4.15
N VAL A 25 4.95 -4.46 -4.15
CA VAL A 25 4.37 -3.87 -5.37
C VAL A 25 5.43 -3.69 -6.44
N GLY A 26 6.63 -3.22 -6.08
CA GLY A 26 7.75 -3.10 -7.02
C GLY A 26 8.15 -4.45 -7.63
N ILE A 27 8.26 -5.49 -6.81
CA ILE A 27 8.59 -6.86 -7.24
C ILE A 27 7.51 -7.38 -8.20
N LEU A 28 6.23 -7.28 -7.83
CA LEU A 28 5.10 -7.73 -8.66
C LEU A 28 5.00 -6.95 -9.98
N ALA A 29 5.42 -5.68 -9.98
CA ALA A 29 5.48 -4.85 -11.19
C ALA A 29 6.72 -5.14 -12.07
N GLY A 30 7.62 -6.03 -11.62
CA GLY A 30 8.81 -6.45 -12.37
C GLY A 30 10.05 -5.57 -12.14
N LEU A 31 10.07 -4.75 -11.09
CA LEU A 31 11.23 -3.94 -10.71
C LEU A 31 11.57 -4.18 -9.23
N PRO A 32 12.43 -5.18 -8.94
CA PRO A 32 13.00 -5.35 -7.61
C PRO A 32 13.63 -4.04 -7.12
N ARG A 33 13.45 -3.73 -5.82
CA ARG A 33 13.87 -2.44 -5.20
C ARG A 33 13.15 -1.19 -5.74
N GLY A 34 12.10 -1.35 -6.56
CA GLY A 34 11.28 -0.26 -7.08
C GLY A 34 10.36 0.44 -6.08
N GLY A 35 10.42 0.12 -4.77
CA GLY A 35 9.47 0.62 -3.77
C GLY A 35 9.40 2.15 -3.65
N ARG A 36 10.52 2.85 -3.82
CA ARG A 36 10.53 4.33 -3.84
C ARG A 36 9.77 4.90 -5.03
N LEU A 37 9.86 4.26 -6.19
CA LEU A 37 9.12 4.66 -7.39
C LEU A 37 7.62 4.40 -7.21
N VAL A 38 7.25 3.28 -6.58
CA VAL A 38 5.84 3.00 -6.20
C VAL A 38 5.29 4.13 -5.33
N GLY A 39 6.02 4.55 -4.29
CA GLY A 39 5.60 5.67 -3.44
C GLY A 39 5.39 6.98 -4.22
N GLY A 40 6.29 7.30 -5.15
CA GLY A 40 6.13 8.48 -6.01
C GLY A 40 4.95 8.40 -6.98
N ILE A 41 4.64 7.21 -7.49
CA ILE A 41 3.45 6.97 -8.33
C ILE A 41 2.17 7.16 -7.51
N LEU A 42 2.08 6.53 -6.34
CA LEU A 42 0.92 6.66 -5.45
C LEU A 42 0.69 8.11 -5.06
N HIS A 43 1.73 8.84 -4.65
CA HIS A 43 1.60 10.25 -4.28
C HIS A 43 0.99 11.11 -5.39
N ARG A 44 1.28 10.83 -6.67
CA ARG A 44 0.79 11.62 -7.80
C ARG A 44 -0.57 11.17 -8.35
N LEU A 45 -0.91 9.89 -8.18
CA LEU A 45 -2.01 9.27 -8.90
C LEU A 45 -3.11 8.69 -8.01
N SER A 46 -2.92 8.63 -6.69
CA SER A 46 -3.90 8.04 -5.79
C SER A 46 -5.30 8.64 -5.95
N GLU A 47 -5.40 9.97 -5.91
CA GLU A 47 -6.68 10.67 -6.06
C GLU A 47 -7.21 10.60 -7.49
N LYS A 48 -6.33 10.74 -8.49
CA LYS A 48 -6.70 10.75 -9.90
C LYS A 48 -7.25 9.41 -10.40
N GLU A 49 -6.71 8.31 -9.88
CA GLU A 49 -6.99 6.94 -10.37
C GLU A 49 -7.80 6.11 -9.36
N ASP A 50 -8.23 6.72 -8.26
CA ASP A 50 -8.91 6.09 -7.11
C ASP A 50 -8.17 4.84 -6.62
N LEU A 51 -6.88 5.03 -6.29
CA LEU A 51 -6.03 3.94 -5.83
C LEU A 51 -6.21 3.72 -4.33
N PRO A 52 -6.39 2.46 -3.86
CA PRO A 52 -6.41 2.14 -2.43
C PRO A 52 -5.01 2.21 -1.80
N TRP A 53 -4.43 3.41 -1.81
CA TRP A 53 -3.07 3.69 -1.37
C TRP A 53 -2.84 3.38 0.11
N GLN A 54 -3.90 3.47 0.92
CA GLN A 54 -3.88 3.16 2.34
C GLN A 54 -3.42 1.72 2.61
N ARG A 55 -3.63 0.80 1.65
CA ARG A 55 -3.26 -0.61 1.75
C ARG A 55 -1.76 -0.85 1.53
N ILE A 56 -0.96 0.17 1.23
CA ILE A 56 0.49 0.04 1.00
C ILE A 56 1.25 0.66 2.17
N ILE A 57 2.01 -0.18 2.88
CA ILE A 57 2.80 0.19 4.05
C ILE A 57 4.27 -0.20 3.86
N ASN A 58 5.12 0.11 4.84
CA ASN A 58 6.53 -0.28 4.74
C ASN A 58 6.73 -1.79 5.01
N GLN A 59 7.94 -2.27 4.73
CA GLN A 59 8.30 -3.69 4.89
C GLN A 59 8.23 -4.22 6.34
N HIS A 60 8.19 -3.33 7.33
CA HIS A 60 8.11 -3.67 8.75
C HIS A 60 6.67 -3.60 9.28
N GLY A 61 5.67 -3.39 8.42
CA GLY A 61 4.27 -3.27 8.80
C GLY A 61 3.88 -1.89 9.32
N PHE A 62 4.76 -0.89 9.23
CA PHE A 62 4.51 0.44 9.76
C PHE A 62 4.01 1.40 8.69
N ILE A 63 3.06 2.26 9.08
CA ILE A 63 2.55 3.36 8.27
C ILE A 63 3.63 4.45 8.18
N SER A 64 4.33 4.48 7.05
CA SER A 64 5.52 5.33 6.85
C SER A 64 5.26 6.62 6.07
N THR A 65 4.01 6.97 5.76
CA THR A 65 3.69 8.20 5.03
C THR A 65 4.24 9.44 5.75
N ARG A 66 4.80 10.35 4.95
CA ARG A 66 5.24 11.71 5.34
C ARG A 66 4.50 12.78 4.54
N CYS A 67 3.51 12.37 3.75
CA CYS A 67 2.72 13.27 2.92
C CYS A 67 1.70 13.99 3.84
N LEU A 68 1.65 15.32 3.75
CA LEU A 68 0.73 16.13 4.56
C LEU A 68 -0.74 15.91 4.15
N GLU A 69 -0.98 15.67 2.86
CA GLU A 69 -2.31 15.36 2.30
C GLU A 69 -2.77 13.94 2.67
N HIS A 70 -1.81 13.04 2.90
CA HIS A 70 -2.06 11.65 3.31
C HIS A 70 -1.37 11.35 4.64
N PRO A 71 -1.83 11.95 5.76
CA PRO A 71 -1.20 11.77 7.06
C PRO A 71 -1.41 10.35 7.61
N LYS A 72 -0.56 9.94 8.56
CA LYS A 72 -0.62 8.59 9.14
C LYS A 72 -1.96 8.26 9.78
N GLN A 73 -2.59 9.24 10.41
CA GLN A 73 -3.89 9.14 11.06
C GLN A 73 -5.00 8.83 10.05
N LEU A 74 -4.95 9.47 8.87
CA LEU A 74 -5.90 9.17 7.79
C LEU A 74 -5.69 7.74 7.27
N GLN A 75 -4.44 7.36 6.99
CA GLN A 75 -4.14 6.00 6.53
C GLN A 75 -4.61 4.94 7.54
N LYS A 76 -4.39 5.20 8.84
CA LYS A 76 -4.88 4.36 9.93
C LYS A 76 -6.40 4.24 9.92
N ALA A 77 -7.11 5.37 9.91
CA ALA A 77 -8.57 5.37 9.94
C ALA A 77 -9.18 4.63 8.75
N LEU A 78 -8.63 4.81 7.55
CA LEU A 78 -9.07 4.09 6.34
C LEU A 78 -8.83 2.58 6.48
N LEU A 79 -7.66 2.16 6.99
CA LEU A 79 -7.37 0.74 7.23
C LEU A 79 -8.31 0.13 8.27
N GLU A 80 -8.60 0.84 9.35
CA GLU A 80 -9.52 0.38 10.40
C GLU A 80 -10.97 0.27 9.90
N GLN A 81 -11.41 1.16 9.01
CA GLN A 81 -12.69 1.01 8.29
C GLN A 81 -12.73 -0.27 7.46
N GLU A 82 -11.58 -0.72 6.97
CA GLU A 82 -11.44 -2.00 6.27
C GLU A 82 -11.32 -3.23 7.18
N GLY A 83 -11.40 -3.06 8.51
CA GLY A 83 -11.22 -4.14 9.48
C GLY A 83 -9.76 -4.54 9.70
N VAL A 84 -8.81 -3.72 9.25
CA VAL A 84 -7.38 -3.89 9.54
C VAL A 84 -7.05 -3.25 10.87
N GLU A 85 -6.63 -4.06 11.85
CA GLU A 85 -6.18 -3.57 13.13
C GLU A 85 -4.83 -2.86 12.99
N VAL A 86 -4.78 -1.61 13.47
CA VAL A 86 -3.57 -0.78 13.49
C VAL A 86 -3.24 -0.41 14.93
N SER A 87 -2.03 -0.71 15.38
CA SER A 87 -1.61 -0.40 16.75
C SER A 87 -1.58 1.12 17.02
N LYS A 88 -1.41 1.49 18.30
CA LYS A 88 -1.17 2.90 18.68
C LYS A 88 0.10 3.48 18.05
N ASP A 89 1.09 2.61 17.81
CA ASP A 89 2.35 2.95 17.15
C ASP A 89 2.28 2.82 15.62
N PHE A 90 1.08 2.76 15.03
CA PHE A 90 0.88 2.67 13.58
C PHE A 90 1.50 1.43 12.91
N ILE A 91 1.50 0.30 13.61
CA ILE A 91 2.00 -0.99 13.12
C ILE A 91 0.80 -1.91 12.79
N VAL A 92 0.87 -2.57 11.65
CA VAL A 92 -0.07 -3.58 11.16
C VAL A 92 0.62 -4.95 11.18
N ASP A 93 -0.10 -5.97 11.66
CA ASP A 93 0.38 -7.35 11.59
C ASP A 93 0.34 -7.87 10.14
N LEU A 94 1.51 -7.89 9.50
CA LEU A 94 1.69 -8.40 8.14
C LEU A 94 1.42 -9.91 8.02
N LYS A 95 1.48 -10.69 9.10
CA LYS A 95 1.11 -12.12 9.05
C LYS A 95 -0.40 -12.29 8.92
N LYS A 96 -1.18 -11.45 9.62
CA LYS A 96 -2.65 -11.47 9.61
C LYS A 96 -3.23 -10.82 8.35
N TYR A 97 -2.70 -9.66 7.98
CA TYR A 97 -3.28 -8.79 6.93
C TYR A 97 -2.48 -8.75 5.63
N GLY A 98 -1.30 -9.36 5.57
CA GLY A 98 -0.42 -9.30 4.40
C GLY A 98 -1.00 -9.95 3.15
N TRP A 99 -0.84 -9.27 2.01
CA TRP A 99 -1.13 -9.76 0.67
C TRP A 99 0.12 -9.69 -0.20
N TRP A 100 0.43 -10.80 -0.87
CA TRP A 100 1.71 -11.01 -1.56
C TRP A 100 1.55 -11.40 -3.03
N GLY A 101 0.44 -10.99 -3.66
CA GLY A 101 0.19 -11.24 -5.08
C GLY A 101 -0.44 -12.60 -5.42
N LYS A 102 -0.67 -13.46 -4.42
CA LYS A 102 -1.46 -14.69 -4.58
C LYS A 102 -2.90 -14.41 -4.17
N GLY A 103 -3.82 -14.53 -5.12
CA GLY A 103 -5.25 -14.60 -4.81
C GLY A 103 -5.52 -15.93 -4.13
N SER A 104 -6.07 -15.87 -2.92
CA SER A 104 -6.93 -16.93 -2.39
C SER A 104 -8.30 -16.81 -3.03
#